data_AF-A0A8T4HS74-F1
#
_entry.id   AF-A0A8T4HS74-F1
#
_cell.length_a   1.000
_cell.length_b   1.000
_cell.length_c   1.000
_cell.angle_alpha   90.00
_cell.angle_beta   90.00
_cell.angle_gamma   90.00
#
_symmetry.space_group_name_H-M   'P 1'
#
loop_
_entity.id
_entity.type
_entity.pdbx_description
1 polymer ?
#
loop_
_entity_poly.entity_id
_entity_poly.type
_entity_poly.pdbx_seq_one_letter_code
_entity_poly.pdbx_strand_id
1 'polypeptide(L)'
;MVVYPHLPEKVPQHFGSDGVDRYADKSVATVFVPVFVHAGALALLAGTAYGTLRITPLSELPPGRQVSSLVNRPKTAEGARRGARAQLFLGFCLGLTLAVACTVMWSTAPQKQGEQPTGTLVLALLPVALGTLAVVVTALRDRAHDPGRARPTAG
;
A
#
# COMPACT_ATOMS: atom_id res chain seq x y z
N MET A 1 -19.64 -13.83 27.63
CA MET A 1 -19.30 -12.39 27.56
C MET A 1 -19.46 -11.95 26.11
N VAL A 2 -20.58 -11.28 25.78
CA VAL A 2 -20.91 -10.87 24.41
C VAL A 2 -20.18 -9.56 24.13
N VAL A 3 -18.96 -9.64 23.58
CA VAL A 3 -18.08 -8.48 23.42
C VAL A 3 -18.53 -7.55 22.28
N TYR A 4 -19.44 -7.99 21.38
CA TYR A 4 -19.96 -7.16 20.29
C TYR A 4 -21.40 -7.52 19.88
N PRO A 5 -22.46 -7.02 20.53
CA PRO A 5 -23.84 -7.46 20.27
C PRO A 5 -24.36 -7.15 18.85
N HIS A 6 -23.77 -6.18 18.14
CA HIS A 6 -24.22 -5.77 16.80
C HIS A 6 -23.45 -6.40 15.64
N LEU A 7 -22.41 -7.21 15.89
CA LEU A 7 -21.67 -7.87 14.79
C LEU A 7 -22.35 -9.20 14.40
N PRO A 8 -22.47 -9.53 13.11
CA PRO A 8 -23.08 -10.78 12.65
C PRO A 8 -22.34 -12.00 13.21
N GLU A 9 -23.07 -13.07 13.55
CA GLU A 9 -22.49 -14.31 14.13
C GLU A 9 -21.44 -14.95 13.23
N LYS A 10 -21.58 -14.77 11.91
CA LYS A 10 -20.65 -15.24 10.89
C LYS A 10 -20.12 -14.07 10.08
N VAL A 11 -18.81 -14.03 9.91
CA VAL A 11 -18.10 -12.96 9.20
C VAL A 11 -17.57 -13.52 7.88
N PRO A 12 -17.82 -12.85 6.73
CA PRO A 12 -17.28 -13.28 5.45
C PRO A 12 -15.75 -13.19 5.46
N GLN A 13 -15.09 -14.28 5.11
CA GLN A 13 -13.64 -14.44 5.13
C GLN A 13 -13.03 -14.42 3.71
N HIS A 14 -13.80 -14.82 2.70
CA HIS A 14 -13.39 -14.85 1.31
C HIS A 14 -14.54 -14.39 0.40
N PHE A 15 -14.24 -13.46 -0.51
CA PHE A 15 -15.15 -13.00 -1.56
C PHE A 15 -14.66 -13.55 -2.91
N GLY A 16 -15.39 -14.51 -3.46
CA GLY A 16 -15.22 -15.03 -4.82
C GLY A 16 -16.08 -14.31 -5.84
N SER A 17 -16.12 -14.85 -7.05
CA SER A 17 -16.82 -14.25 -8.19
C SER A 17 -18.34 -14.18 -8.00
N ASP A 18 -18.93 -15.12 -7.25
CA ASP A 18 -20.37 -15.21 -7.02
C ASP A 18 -20.82 -14.65 -5.65
N GLY A 19 -19.88 -14.09 -4.88
CA GLY A 19 -20.13 -13.55 -3.54
C GLY A 19 -19.20 -14.14 -2.48
N VAL A 20 -19.69 -14.33 -1.26
CA VAL A 20 -18.86 -14.85 -0.17
C VAL A 20 -18.79 -16.38 -0.25
N ASP A 21 -17.60 -16.92 -0.49
CA ASP A 21 -17.39 -18.37 -0.57
C ASP A 21 -17.05 -19.02 0.78
N ARG A 22 -16.54 -18.22 1.74
CA ARG A 22 -16.14 -18.71 3.06
C ARG A 22 -16.57 -17.76 4.16
N TYR A 23 -17.18 -18.33 5.20
CA TYR A 23 -17.55 -17.63 6.42
C TYR A 23 -16.77 -18.21 7.60
N ALA A 24 -16.40 -17.35 8.55
CA ALA A 24 -15.78 -17.75 9.81
C ALA A 24 -16.62 -17.30 11.00
N ASP A 25 -16.53 -18.02 12.11
CA ASP A 25 -17.17 -17.62 13.35
C ASP A 25 -16.61 -16.28 13.84
N LYS A 26 -17.49 -15.47 14.41
CA LYS A 26 -17.16 -14.15 14.94
C LYS A 26 -16.17 -14.26 16.10
N SER A 27 -14.98 -13.70 15.88
CA SER A 27 -13.97 -13.48 16.91
C SER A 27 -13.30 -12.13 16.69
N VAL A 28 -12.65 -11.59 17.72
CA VAL A 28 -11.85 -10.35 17.61
C VAL A 28 -10.79 -10.51 16.51
N ALA A 29 -10.15 -11.67 16.44
CA ALA A 29 -9.17 -11.94 15.39
C ALA A 29 -9.80 -11.88 14.00
N THR A 30 -10.89 -12.61 13.74
CA THR A 30 -11.52 -12.64 12.40
C THR A 30 -12.10 -11.30 11.95
N VAL A 31 -12.57 -10.45 12.88
CA VAL A 31 -13.15 -9.13 12.57
C VAL A 31 -12.07 -8.06 12.35
N PHE A 32 -10.94 -8.12 13.06
CA PHE A 32 -9.89 -7.09 13.03
C PHE A 32 -8.63 -7.49 12.24
N VAL A 33 -8.54 -8.71 11.72
CA VAL A 33 -7.44 -9.13 10.82
C VAL A 33 -7.15 -8.10 9.71
N PRO A 34 -8.14 -7.53 9.00
CA PRO A 34 -7.87 -6.50 7.99
C PRO A 34 -7.15 -5.27 8.57
N VAL A 35 -7.53 -4.85 9.77
CA VAL A 35 -6.92 -3.72 10.48
C VAL A 35 -5.48 -4.04 10.87
N PHE A 36 -5.21 -5.25 11.39
CA PHE A 36 -3.85 -5.68 11.74
C PHE A 36 -2.95 -5.81 10.50
N VAL A 37 -3.47 -6.34 9.40
CA VAL A 37 -2.74 -6.40 8.11
C VAL A 37 -2.41 -4.99 7.63
N HIS A 38 -3.38 -4.07 7.67
CA HIS A 38 -3.13 -2.67 7.31
C HIS A 38 -2.05 -2.04 8.19
N ALA A 39 -2.12 -2.22 9.51
CA ALA A 39 -1.14 -1.69 10.45
C ALA A 39 0.27 -2.21 10.17
N GLY A 40 0.40 -3.52 9.91
CA GLY A 40 1.67 -4.13 9.52
C GLY A 40 2.22 -3.59 8.20
N ALA A 41 1.37 -3.48 7.17
CA ALA A 41 1.75 -2.92 5.88
C ALA A 41 2.19 -1.45 5.99
N LEU A 42 1.44 -0.65 6.76
CA LEU A 42 1.77 0.76 7.00
C LEU A 42 3.09 0.91 7.76
N ALA A 43 3.32 0.08 8.78
CA ALA A 43 4.59 0.06 9.52
C ALA A 43 5.77 -0.30 8.61
N LEU A 44 5.60 -1.28 7.72
CA LEU A 44 6.62 -1.65 6.73
C LEU A 44 6.91 -0.50 5.75
N LEU A 45 5.87 0.13 5.21
CA LEU A 45 6.00 1.27 4.30
C LEU A 45 6.67 2.47 4.99
N ALA A 46 6.27 2.78 6.21
CA ALA A 46 6.88 3.85 7.01
C ALA A 46 8.34 3.54 7.35
N GLY A 47 8.65 2.29 7.73
CA GLY A 47 10.02 1.85 8.02
C GLY A 47 10.93 1.94 6.80
N THR A 48 10.47 1.50 5.63
CA THR A 48 11.24 1.59 4.38
C THR A 48 11.39 3.04 3.91
N ALA A 49 10.37 3.89 4.06
CA ALA A 49 10.46 5.32 3.78
C ALA A 49 11.47 6.01 4.72
N TYR A 50 11.43 5.73 6.01
CA TYR A 50 12.39 6.22 7.00
C TYR A 50 13.82 5.77 6.67
N GLY A 51 14.01 4.48 6.35
CA GLY A 51 15.30 3.94 5.94
C GLY A 51 15.83 4.65 4.69
N THR A 52 14.99 4.87 3.68
CA THR A 52 15.34 5.57 2.44
C THR A 52 15.81 7.00 2.70
N LEU A 53 15.17 7.72 3.64
CA LEU A 53 15.56 9.08 4.03
C LEU A 53 16.85 9.13 4.85
N ARG A 54 17.25 8.03 5.49
CA ARG A 54 18.51 7.92 6.25
C ARG A 54 19.71 7.52 5.39
N ILE A 55 19.47 7.03 4.18
CA ILE A 55 20.53 6.65 3.25
C ILE A 55 21.09 7.89 2.54
N THR A 56 22.41 8.06 2.59
CA THR A 56 23.08 9.15 1.85
C THR A 56 22.86 8.97 0.33
N PRO A 57 22.30 9.96 -0.36
CA PRO A 57 22.07 9.91 -1.81
C PRO A 57 23.36 9.76 -2.62
N LEU A 58 23.26 9.26 -3.85
CA LEU A 58 24.41 9.13 -4.74
C LEU A 58 25.06 10.49 -5.08
N SER A 59 24.26 11.56 -5.20
CA SER A 59 24.74 12.92 -5.48
C SER A 59 25.66 13.51 -4.40
N GLU A 60 25.61 12.97 -3.18
CA GLU A 60 26.37 13.46 -2.02
C GLU A 60 27.58 12.57 -1.69
N LEU A 61 27.81 11.50 -2.47
CA LEU A 61 28.95 10.62 -2.26
C LEU A 61 30.21 11.15 -2.93
N PRO A 62 31.40 10.94 -2.31
CA PRO A 62 32.67 11.24 -2.96
C PRO A 62 32.84 10.44 -4.26
N PRO A 63 33.41 11.05 -5.32
CA PRO A 63 33.68 10.35 -6.57
C PRO A 63 34.62 9.16 -6.32
N GLY A 64 34.25 7.98 -6.83
CA GLY A 64 35.04 6.75 -6.69
C GLY A 64 34.65 5.85 -5.51
N ARG A 65 33.69 6.25 -4.67
CA ARG A 65 33.22 5.39 -3.57
C ARG A 65 32.36 4.26 -4.12
N GLN A 66 32.82 3.01 -3.95
CA GLN A 66 32.02 1.83 -4.26
C GLN A 66 30.82 1.75 -3.31
N VAL A 67 29.64 1.64 -3.90
CA VAL A 67 28.38 1.43 -3.18
C VAL A 67 27.90 0.01 -3.45
N SER A 68 27.30 -0.61 -2.44
CA SER A 68 26.70 -1.94 -2.60
C SER A 68 25.54 -1.87 -3.60
N SER A 69 25.54 -2.77 -4.59
CA SER A 69 24.44 -2.92 -5.56
C SER A 69 23.16 -3.51 -4.92
N LEU A 70 23.28 -4.11 -3.74
CA LEU A 70 22.14 -4.68 -2.99
C LEU A 70 21.28 -3.59 -2.34
N VAL A 71 21.80 -2.37 -2.18
CA VAL A 71 21.05 -1.26 -1.61
C VAL A 71 20.59 -0.36 -2.76
N ASN A 72 19.28 -0.33 -3.00
CA ASN A 72 18.69 0.63 -3.93
C ASN A 72 18.82 2.05 -3.34
N ARG A 73 19.91 2.73 -3.71
CA ARG A 73 20.28 4.04 -3.17
C ARG A 73 19.62 5.15 -4.00
N PRO A 74 18.92 6.11 -3.37
CA PRO A 74 18.30 7.20 -4.11
C PRO A 74 19.37 8.05 -4.80
N LYS A 75 19.08 8.52 -6.02
CA LYS A 75 20.03 9.33 -6.78
C LYS A 75 20.22 10.72 -6.16
N THR A 76 19.13 11.31 -5.65
CA THR A 76 19.09 12.64 -5.05
C THR A 76 18.29 12.64 -3.74
N ALA A 77 18.57 13.60 -2.84
CA ALA A 77 17.80 13.81 -1.62
C ALA A 77 16.32 14.13 -1.91
N GLU A 78 16.04 14.87 -2.98
CA GLU A 78 14.67 15.16 -3.41
C GLU A 78 13.95 13.91 -3.91
N GLY A 79 14.64 13.05 -4.67
CA GLY A 79 14.13 11.76 -5.11
C GLY A 79 13.76 10.87 -3.93
N ALA A 80 14.62 10.80 -2.91
CA ALA A 80 14.36 10.08 -1.66
C ALA A 80 13.08 10.58 -0.96
N ARG A 81 12.91 11.91 -0.84
CA ARG A 81 11.71 12.52 -0.24
C ARG A 81 10.44 12.25 -1.04
N ARG A 82 10.52 12.33 -2.37
CA ARG A 82 9.36 12.04 -3.26
C ARG A 82 8.97 10.56 -3.19
N GLY A 83 9.94 9.66 -3.18
CA GLY A 83 9.72 8.21 -3.00
C GLY A 83 9.06 7.90 -1.65
N ALA A 84 9.61 8.44 -0.56
CA ALA A 84 9.05 8.29 0.78
C ALA A 84 7.59 8.79 0.87
N ARG A 85 7.29 9.95 0.28
CA ARG A 85 5.92 10.48 0.22
C ARG A 85 4.98 9.58 -0.59
N ALA A 86 5.43 9.06 -1.72
CA ALA A 86 4.62 8.14 -2.54
C ALA A 86 4.33 6.82 -1.80
N GLN A 87 5.29 6.29 -1.04
CA GLN A 87 5.08 5.09 -0.21
C GLN A 87 4.05 5.33 0.90
N LEU A 88 4.13 6.46 1.60
CA LEU A 88 3.14 6.82 2.62
C LEU A 88 1.76 7.07 2.01
N PHE A 89 1.70 7.68 0.83
CA PHE A 89 0.45 7.86 0.08
C PHE A 89 -0.18 6.52 -0.31
N LEU A 90 0.62 5.56 -0.78
CA LEU A 90 0.15 4.19 -1.02
C LEU A 90 -0.38 3.54 0.26
N GLY A 91 0.29 3.74 1.40
CA GLY A 91 -0.18 3.30 2.70
C GLY A 91 -1.56 3.87 3.02
N PHE A 92 -1.76 5.18 2.84
CA PHE A 92 -3.06 5.82 3.01
C PHE A 92 -4.14 5.23 2.08
N CYS A 93 -3.82 5.02 0.80
CA CYS A 93 -4.72 4.39 -0.16
C CYS A 93 -5.13 2.96 0.23
N LEU A 94 -4.18 2.15 0.72
CA LEU A 94 -4.46 0.82 1.26
C LEU A 94 -5.43 0.89 2.45
N GLY A 95 -5.25 1.88 3.33
CA GLY A 95 -6.13 2.11 4.47
C GLY A 95 -7.57 2.42 4.03
N LEU A 96 -7.76 3.25 3.01
CA LEU A 96 -9.08 3.54 2.45
C LEU A 96 -9.76 2.30 1.89
N THR A 97 -9.04 1.50 1.10
CA THR A 97 -9.55 0.24 0.54
C THR A 97 -9.97 -0.74 1.64
N LEU A 98 -9.13 -0.89 2.67
CA LEU A 98 -9.41 -1.74 3.82
C LEU A 98 -10.58 -1.22 4.66
N ALA A 99 -10.72 0.10 4.81
CA ALA A 99 -11.85 0.70 5.48
C ALA A 99 -13.17 0.37 4.76
N VAL A 100 -13.21 0.47 3.43
CA VAL A 100 -14.39 0.08 2.63
C VAL A 100 -14.66 -1.42 2.74
N ALA A 101 -13.63 -2.27 2.70
CA ALA A 101 -13.80 -3.70 2.91
C ALA A 101 -14.37 -4.01 4.31
N CYS A 102 -13.91 -3.29 5.34
CA CYS A 102 -14.41 -3.43 6.71
C CYS A 102 -15.86 -2.96 6.84
N THR A 103 -16.27 -1.85 6.20
CA THR A 103 -17.66 -1.38 6.26
C THR A 103 -18.62 -2.37 5.59
N VAL A 104 -18.22 -2.97 4.47
CA VAL A 104 -18.99 -4.05 3.82
C VAL A 104 -19.07 -5.27 4.74
N MET A 105 -17.94 -5.69 5.31
CA MET A 105 -17.85 -6.85 6.21
C MET A 105 -18.64 -6.69 7.52
N TRP A 106 -18.70 -5.47 8.07
CA TRP A 106 -19.43 -5.16 9.30
C TRP A 106 -20.89 -4.77 9.07
N SER A 107 -21.33 -4.66 7.81
CA SER A 107 -22.72 -4.31 7.51
C SER A 107 -23.66 -5.43 7.96
N THR A 108 -24.61 -5.09 8.83
CA THR A 108 -25.63 -6.01 9.38
C THR A 108 -26.90 -6.04 8.53
N ALA A 109 -26.96 -5.25 7.46
CA ALA A 109 -28.11 -5.20 6.59
C ALA A 109 -28.22 -6.53 5.79
N PRO A 110 -29.42 -7.14 5.70
CA PRO A 110 -29.62 -8.30 4.84
C PRO A 110 -29.20 -7.92 3.41
N GLN A 111 -28.18 -8.60 2.90
CA GLN A 111 -27.78 -8.51 1.51
C GLN A 111 -28.99 -8.89 0.66
N LYS A 112 -29.60 -7.91 -0.03
CA LYS A 112 -30.69 -8.19 -0.97
C LYS A 112 -30.12 -9.10 -2.05
N GLN A 113 -30.71 -10.30 -2.23
CA GLN A 113 -30.37 -11.20 -3.33
C GLN A 113 -30.38 -10.40 -4.66
N GLY A 114 -29.19 -10.18 -5.24
CA GLY A 114 -28.99 -9.43 -6.50
C GLY A 114 -28.14 -8.16 -6.37
N GLU A 115 -27.94 -7.61 -5.18
CA GLU A 115 -27.10 -6.43 -4.94
C GLU A 115 -25.73 -6.89 -4.42
N GLN A 116 -24.99 -7.60 -5.27
CA GLN A 116 -23.65 -8.09 -4.92
C GLN A 116 -22.70 -6.90 -4.66
N PRO A 117 -22.03 -6.82 -3.50
CA PRO A 117 -21.12 -5.73 -3.14
C PRO A 117 -19.81 -5.75 -3.93
N THR A 118 -19.67 -6.67 -4.89
CA THR A 118 -18.53 -6.82 -5.79
C THR A 118 -18.21 -5.51 -6.50
N GLY A 119 -19.21 -4.75 -6.95
CA GLY A 119 -18.99 -3.44 -7.58
C GLY A 119 -18.32 -2.43 -6.63
N THR A 120 -18.76 -2.38 -5.37
CA THR A 120 -18.17 -1.52 -4.33
C THR A 120 -16.76 -1.97 -3.96
N LEU A 121 -16.50 -3.28 -3.89
CA LEU A 121 -15.17 -3.84 -3.63
C LEU A 121 -14.20 -3.56 -4.78
N VAL A 122 -14.65 -3.65 -6.03
CA VAL A 122 -13.84 -3.31 -7.21
C VAL A 122 -13.53 -1.81 -7.22
N LEU A 123 -14.51 -0.94 -6.94
CA LEU A 123 -14.28 0.49 -6.79
C LEU A 123 -13.32 0.80 -5.63
N ALA A 124 -13.36 0.02 -4.55
CA ALA A 124 -12.44 0.15 -3.43
C ALA A 124 -10.99 -0.19 -3.81
N LEU A 125 -10.71 -0.84 -4.95
CA LEU A 125 -9.34 -1.06 -5.44
C LEU A 125 -8.75 0.17 -6.15
N LEU A 126 -9.58 1.14 -6.57
CA LEU A 126 -9.11 2.35 -7.26
C LEU A 126 -8.06 3.15 -6.48
N PRO A 127 -8.23 3.42 -5.16
CA PRO A 127 -7.18 4.07 -4.36
C PRO A 127 -5.85 3.33 -4.42
N VAL A 128 -5.83 2.00 -4.31
CA VAL A 128 -4.59 1.20 -4.36
C VAL A 128 -3.94 1.28 -5.73
N ALA A 129 -4.74 1.25 -6.81
CA ALA A 129 -4.22 1.44 -8.17
C ALA A 129 -3.56 2.82 -8.33
N LEU A 130 -4.19 3.88 -7.83
CA LEU A 130 -3.63 5.23 -7.83
C LEU A 130 -2.35 5.35 -6.99
N GLY A 131 -2.33 4.78 -5.79
CA GLY A 131 -1.15 4.73 -4.93
C GLY A 131 0.02 4.00 -5.58
N THR A 132 -0.27 2.86 -6.24
CA THR A 132 0.73 2.07 -6.96
C THR A 132 1.29 2.84 -8.14
N LEU A 133 0.43 3.51 -8.92
CA LEU A 133 0.85 4.37 -10.02
C LEU A 133 1.77 5.49 -9.54
N ALA A 134 1.46 6.14 -8.41
CA ALA A 134 2.30 7.18 -7.83
C ALA A 134 3.70 6.66 -7.47
N VAL A 135 3.82 5.47 -6.89
CA VAL A 135 5.10 4.82 -6.58
C VAL A 135 5.87 4.48 -7.87
N VAL A 136 5.21 3.92 -8.88
CA VAL A 136 5.84 3.59 -10.16
C VAL A 136 6.35 4.84 -10.86
N VAL A 137 5.52 5.88 -10.98
CA VAL A 137 5.90 7.14 -11.63
C VAL A 137 7.06 7.82 -10.92
N THR A 138 7.08 7.82 -9.58
CA THR A 138 8.19 8.40 -8.82
C THR A 138 9.49 7.60 -9.02
N ALA A 139 9.43 6.27 -8.99
CA ALA A 139 10.58 5.42 -9.28
C ALA A 139 11.13 5.61 -10.70
N LEU A 140 10.25 5.74 -11.70
CA LEU A 140 10.65 6.00 -13.08
C LEU A 140 11.28 7.39 -13.25
N ARG A 141 10.74 8.41 -12.59
CA ARG A 141 11.32 9.77 -12.60
C ARG A 141 12.70 9.81 -11.96
N ASP A 142 12.90 9.12 -10.84
CA ASP A 142 14.21 9.03 -10.19
C ASP A 142 15.23 8.30 -11.09
N ARG A 143 14.82 7.24 -11.80
CA ARG A 143 15.68 6.57 -12.80
C ARG A 143 16.04 7.49 -13.97
N ALA A 144 15.08 8.26 -14.49
CA ALA A 144 15.29 9.17 -15.61
C ALA A 144 16.23 10.33 -15.28
N HIS A 145 16.36 10.69 -14.00
CA HIS A 145 17.32 11.68 -13.51
C HIS A 145 18.73 11.05 -13.41
N ASP A 146 19.28 10.63 -14.55
CA ASP A 146 20.65 10.11 -14.63
C ASP A 146 21.63 11.21 -15.05
N PRO A 147 22.51 11.70 -14.15
CA PRO A 147 23.48 12.73 -14.49
C PRO A 147 24.52 12.26 -15.52
N GLY A 148 24.62 10.95 -15.79
CA GLY A 148 25.54 10.38 -16.78
C GLY A 148 25.12 10.60 -18.26
N ARG A 149 23.87 10.99 -18.53
CA ARG A 149 23.38 11.19 -19.91
C ARG A 149 23.67 12.59 -20.47
N ALA A 150 24.18 13.51 -19.65
CA ALA A 150 24.46 14.89 -20.01
C ALA A 150 25.93 15.16 -20.40
N ARG A 151 26.66 14.15 -20.91
CA ARG A 151 27.94 14.40 -21.59
C ARG A 151 27.69 14.35 -23.10
N PRO A 152 27.66 15.50 -23.81
CA PRO A 152 27.78 15.47 -25.25
C PRO A 152 29.15 14.87 -25.57
N THR A 153 29.18 13.80 -26.35
CA THR A 153 30.40 13.38 -27.03
C THR A 153 30.75 14.49 -28.03
N ALA A 154 31.58 15.43 -27.60
CA ALA A 154 32.33 16.28 -28.51
C ALA A 154 33.49 15.42 -29.04
N GLY A 155 33.33 14.95 -30.27
CA GLY A 155 34.35 14.35 -31.11
C GLY A 155 34.21 14.93 -32.50
#